data_AF-A0A8S3CW04-F1
#
_entry.id   AF-A0A8S3CW04-F1
#
_cell.length_a   1.000
_cell.length_b   1.000
_cell.length_c   1.000
_cell.angle_alpha   90.00
_cell.angle_beta   90.00
_cell.angle_gamma   90.00
#
_symmetry.space_group_name_H-M   'P 1'
#
loop_
_entity.id
_entity.type
_entity.pdbx_description
1 polymer ?
#
loop_
_entity_poly.entity_id
_entity_poly.type
_entity_poly.pdbx_seq_one_letter_code
_entity_poly.pdbx_strand_id
1 'polypeptide(L)'
;HGRSLATVDHLLSLIASAATKFNLEQLNYLIGFIDNSWKTETIHIKEKLIELLGAIGRGCQEDSAARVLEVLWDMAHEDRLNRSMLEHLLHCHLRVFSEGRSSYYALKRDYCLKCMTDLQRNQGWLVSAIKYLYELLLHNPTNTFKSSEPDLISLLVNNHDIISALIQSLSTCQLDVWNKTNGHVTIEKSMDDRFTYEESAKSHLDLLSLLLKKGHLYLILKRGEELWDILIANEKASSLDHELGVNWFITCVDDFSRDSKLALFEKRVSKLDLINLSPKGFQCYKLYFARYNLERYRRTNSSSNDSNVSTLSN
;
A
#
# COMPACT_ATOMS: atom_id res chain seq x y z
N HIS A 1 29.38 -29.64 -0.27
CA HIS A 1 29.03 -28.22 -0.10
C HIS A 1 28.07 -27.91 1.06
N GLY A 2 27.15 -28.78 1.48
CA GLY A 2 26.21 -28.50 2.60
C GLY A 2 26.82 -28.26 4.00
N ARG A 3 27.95 -28.90 4.35
CA ARG A 3 28.64 -28.67 5.65
C ARG A 3 29.26 -27.28 5.79
N SER A 4 29.65 -26.66 4.67
CA SER A 4 30.22 -25.30 4.68
C SER A 4 29.12 -24.26 4.91
N LEU A 5 27.93 -24.48 4.33
CA LEU A 5 26.80 -23.55 4.44
C LEU A 5 26.24 -23.52 5.86
N ALA A 6 26.05 -24.68 6.49
CA ALA A 6 25.62 -24.76 7.89
C ALA A 6 26.61 -24.08 8.86
N THR A 7 27.91 -24.15 8.56
CA THR A 7 28.94 -23.45 9.33
C THR A 7 28.82 -21.93 9.18
N VAL A 8 28.57 -21.44 7.95
CA VAL A 8 28.35 -20.01 7.68
C VAL A 8 27.09 -19.51 8.41
N ASP A 9 25.98 -20.24 8.32
CA ASP A 9 24.73 -19.86 9.02
C ASP A 9 24.93 -19.80 10.54
N HIS A 10 25.68 -20.76 11.11
CA HIS A 10 26.02 -20.75 12.52
C HIS A 10 26.88 -19.55 12.91
N LEU A 11 27.90 -19.23 12.11
CA LEU A 11 28.75 -18.05 12.33
C LEU A 11 27.93 -16.75 12.27
N LEU A 12 27.05 -16.59 11.28
CA LEU A 12 26.20 -15.41 11.15
C LEU A 12 25.23 -15.29 12.33
N SER A 13 24.68 -16.41 12.81
CA SER A 13 23.83 -16.44 14.01
C SER A 13 24.59 -16.01 15.27
N LEU A 14 25.85 -16.46 15.43
CA LEU A 14 26.70 -16.03 16.54
C LEU A 14 27.03 -14.53 16.45
N ILE A 15 27.34 -14.03 15.25
CA ILE A 15 27.58 -12.59 15.01
C ILE A 15 26.33 -11.78 15.35
N ALA A 16 25.16 -12.17 14.86
CA ALA A 16 23.90 -11.50 15.15
C ALA A 16 23.64 -11.43 16.66
N SER A 17 23.86 -12.54 17.37
CA SER A 17 23.69 -12.63 18.82
C SER A 17 24.67 -11.74 19.57
N ALA A 18 25.93 -11.69 19.14
CA ALA A 18 26.95 -10.82 19.73
C ALA A 18 26.65 -9.33 19.49
N ALA A 19 26.18 -8.98 18.29
CA ALA A 19 25.88 -7.60 17.89
C ALA A 19 24.79 -6.94 18.75
N THR A 20 23.88 -7.72 19.36
CA THR A 20 22.88 -7.20 20.30
C THR A 20 23.48 -6.50 21.54
N LYS A 21 24.75 -6.80 21.85
CA LYS A 21 25.49 -6.22 22.98
C LYS A 21 26.46 -5.11 22.57
N PHE A 22 26.58 -4.82 21.28
CA PHE A 22 27.47 -3.79 20.80
C PHE A 22 26.93 -2.41 21.14
N ASN A 23 27.84 -1.48 21.43
CA ASN A 23 27.49 -0.07 21.39
C ASN A 23 27.34 0.40 19.93
N LEU A 24 26.82 1.62 19.73
CA LEU A 24 26.55 2.13 18.39
C LEU A 24 27.81 2.23 17.51
N GLU A 25 28.97 2.55 18.08
CA GLU A 25 30.23 2.65 17.35
C GLU A 25 30.70 1.27 16.84
N GLN A 26 30.69 0.26 17.71
CA GLN A 26 31.01 -1.12 17.35
C GLN A 26 30.05 -1.68 16.29
N LEU A 27 28.76 -1.36 16.43
CA LEU A 27 27.75 -1.74 15.45
C LEU A 27 28.01 -1.05 14.10
N ASN A 28 28.37 0.23 14.09
CA ASN A 28 28.71 0.96 12.87
C ASN A 28 29.94 0.36 12.16
N TYR A 29 30.95 -0.11 12.90
CA TYR A 29 32.07 -0.84 12.31
C TYR A 29 31.62 -2.15 11.64
N LEU A 30 30.78 -2.95 12.31
CA LEU A 30 30.23 -4.18 11.73
C LEU A 30 29.39 -3.90 10.47
N ILE A 31 28.53 -2.89 10.53
CA ILE A 31 27.70 -2.46 9.40
C ILE A 31 28.58 -1.98 8.24
N GLY A 32 29.63 -1.20 8.51
CA GLY A 32 30.56 -0.76 7.48
C GLY A 32 31.29 -1.92 6.80
N PHE A 33 31.62 -2.97 7.55
CA PHE A 33 32.15 -4.20 6.98
C PHE A 33 31.11 -4.90 6.08
N ILE A 34 29.87 -5.04 6.55
CA ILE A 34 28.77 -5.65 5.78
C ILE A 34 28.50 -4.87 4.49
N ASP A 35 28.48 -3.54 4.53
CA ASP A 35 28.27 -2.67 3.36
C ASP A 35 29.40 -2.82 2.32
N ASN A 36 30.65 -2.93 2.78
CA ASN A 36 31.77 -3.21 1.89
C ASN A 36 31.64 -4.59 1.22
N SER A 37 31.28 -5.62 1.98
CA SER A 37 31.01 -6.96 1.42
C SER A 37 29.83 -6.95 0.46
N TRP A 38 28.77 -6.20 0.77
CA TRP A 38 27.61 -6.03 -0.11
C TRP A 38 27.98 -5.48 -1.50
N LYS A 39 29.01 -4.64 -1.61
CA LYS A 39 29.43 -4.08 -2.90
C LYS A 39 30.22 -5.06 -3.77
N THR A 40 30.95 -6.00 -3.17
CA THR A 40 31.90 -6.86 -3.89
C THR A 40 31.47 -8.31 -4.04
N GLU A 41 30.59 -8.79 -3.15
CA GLU A 41 30.31 -10.22 -3.01
C GLU A 41 29.23 -10.76 -3.95
N THR A 42 29.15 -12.09 -3.99
CA THR A 42 28.17 -12.84 -4.79
C THR A 42 26.73 -12.65 -4.28
N ILE A 43 25.74 -12.89 -5.15
CA ILE A 43 24.30 -12.83 -4.83
C ILE A 43 23.96 -13.68 -3.60
N HIS A 44 24.53 -14.88 -3.48
CA HIS A 44 24.25 -15.76 -2.35
C HIS A 44 24.76 -15.21 -1.01
N ILE A 45 25.94 -14.57 -1.01
CA ILE A 45 26.48 -13.92 0.19
C ILE A 45 25.64 -12.68 0.53
N LYS A 46 25.20 -11.92 -0.48
CA LYS A 46 24.29 -10.78 -0.31
C LYS A 46 23.01 -11.17 0.43
N GLU A 47 22.37 -12.27 0.05
CA GLU A 47 21.20 -12.81 0.78
C GLU A 47 21.52 -13.05 2.25
N LYS A 48 22.66 -13.68 2.54
CA LYS A 48 23.11 -13.95 3.91
C LYS A 48 23.44 -12.70 4.72
N LEU A 49 23.98 -11.66 4.08
CA LEU A 49 24.22 -10.36 4.72
C LEU A 49 22.90 -9.67 5.09
N ILE A 50 21.88 -9.77 4.24
CA ILE A 50 20.53 -9.25 4.53
C ILE A 50 19.90 -10.00 5.71
N GLU A 51 20.00 -11.33 5.73
CA GLU A 51 19.53 -12.15 6.85
C GLU A 51 20.23 -11.77 8.16
N LEU A 52 21.55 -11.53 8.11
CA LEU A 52 22.34 -11.07 9.25
C LEU A 52 21.86 -9.70 9.74
N LEU A 53 21.75 -8.70 8.86
CA LEU A 53 21.27 -7.36 9.22
C LEU A 53 19.87 -7.44 9.84
N GLY A 54 18.93 -8.16 9.21
CA GLY A 54 17.59 -8.35 9.76
C GLY A 54 17.59 -9.02 11.13
N ALA A 55 18.48 -9.99 11.38
CA ALA A 55 18.63 -10.62 12.68
C ALA A 55 19.19 -9.67 13.75
N ILE A 56 20.18 -8.84 13.40
CA ILE A 56 20.73 -7.80 14.28
C ILE A 56 19.64 -6.79 14.63
N GLY A 57 18.93 -6.26 13.63
CA GLY A 57 17.88 -5.26 13.86
C GLY A 57 16.76 -5.74 14.79
N ARG A 58 16.39 -7.02 14.71
CA ARG A 58 15.45 -7.65 15.66
C ARG A 58 16.06 -7.79 17.05
N GLY A 59 17.33 -8.11 17.20
CA GLY A 59 17.93 -8.35 18.52
C GLY A 59 18.32 -7.08 19.28
N CYS A 60 18.47 -5.95 18.59
CA CYS A 60 19.01 -4.71 19.14
C CYS A 60 17.97 -3.80 19.82
N GLN A 61 18.48 -2.81 20.58
CA GLN A 61 17.73 -1.65 21.08
C GLN A 61 17.37 -0.69 19.94
N GLU A 62 16.47 0.27 20.21
CA GLU A 62 15.89 1.18 19.20
C GLU A 62 16.95 1.92 18.36
N ASP A 63 17.93 2.60 18.96
CA ASP A 63 18.96 3.34 18.20
C ASP A 63 19.78 2.46 17.25
N SER A 64 20.16 1.28 17.74
CA SER A 64 20.89 0.28 16.95
C SER A 64 20.03 -0.33 15.85
N ALA A 65 18.75 -0.60 16.14
CA ALA A 65 17.81 -1.08 15.15
C ALA A 65 17.52 -0.02 14.08
N ALA A 66 17.36 1.24 14.47
CA ALA A 66 17.21 2.37 13.56
C ALA A 66 18.38 2.42 12.58
N ARG A 67 19.62 2.28 13.07
CA ARG A 67 20.80 2.25 12.20
C ARG A 67 20.78 1.08 11.20
N VAL A 68 20.38 -0.12 11.64
CA VAL A 68 20.25 -1.29 10.76
C VAL A 68 19.17 -1.07 9.71
N LEU A 69 18.02 -0.51 10.10
CA LEU A 69 16.92 -0.21 9.19
C LEU A 69 17.35 0.80 8.13
N GLU A 70 18.10 1.85 8.49
CA GLU A 70 18.63 2.81 7.50
C GLU A 70 19.50 2.13 6.45
N VAL A 71 20.39 1.22 6.86
CA VAL A 71 21.27 0.50 5.93
C VAL A 71 20.48 -0.43 5.01
N LEU A 72 19.53 -1.18 5.57
CA LEU A 72 18.64 -2.02 4.76
C LEU A 72 17.82 -1.18 3.77
N TRP A 73 17.38 0.01 4.17
CA TRP A 73 16.66 0.94 3.32
C TRP A 73 17.53 1.49 2.18
N ASP A 74 18.75 1.93 2.50
CA ASP A 74 19.71 2.43 1.51
C ASP A 74 20.08 1.34 0.50
N MET A 75 20.35 0.12 0.97
CA MET A 75 20.61 -1.04 0.11
C MET A 75 19.43 -1.29 -0.83
N ALA A 76 18.20 -1.22 -0.32
CA ALA A 76 17.00 -1.42 -1.12
C ALA A 76 16.91 -0.41 -2.29
N HIS A 77 17.38 0.83 -2.10
CA HIS A 77 17.32 1.87 -3.12
C HIS A 77 18.45 1.81 -4.17
N GLU A 78 19.25 0.75 -4.22
CA GLU A 78 20.27 0.60 -5.27
C GLU A 78 19.65 0.33 -6.66
N ASP A 79 20.09 1.09 -7.67
CA ASP A 79 19.58 1.09 -9.06
C ASP A 79 19.69 -0.25 -9.81
N ARG A 80 20.39 -1.26 -9.25
CA ARG A 80 20.69 -2.54 -9.92
C ARG A 80 20.19 -3.76 -9.16
N LEU A 81 19.25 -3.57 -8.25
CA LEU A 81 18.65 -4.67 -7.53
C LEU A 81 17.63 -5.43 -8.38
N ASN A 82 17.80 -6.75 -8.48
CA ASN A 82 16.75 -7.60 -9.03
C ASN A 82 15.56 -7.70 -8.06
N ARG A 83 14.40 -8.12 -8.59
CA ARG A 83 13.15 -8.25 -7.83
C ARG A 83 13.28 -9.14 -6.59
N SER A 84 13.89 -10.32 -6.71
CA SER A 84 13.99 -11.28 -5.60
C SER A 84 14.80 -10.73 -4.43
N MET A 85 15.93 -10.08 -4.73
CA MET A 85 16.80 -9.48 -3.72
C MET A 85 16.10 -8.31 -3.02
N LEU A 86 15.40 -7.50 -3.80
CA LEU A 86 14.57 -6.41 -3.29
C LEU A 86 13.48 -6.91 -2.33
N GLU A 87 12.69 -7.90 -2.75
CA GLU A 87 11.64 -8.49 -1.90
C GLU A 87 12.25 -9.08 -0.62
N HIS A 88 13.44 -9.68 -0.68
CA HIS A 88 14.15 -10.18 0.49
C HIS A 88 14.61 -9.08 1.45
N LEU A 89 15.15 -7.97 0.93
CA LEU A 89 15.52 -6.77 1.71
C LEU A 89 14.30 -6.22 2.46
N LEU A 90 13.21 -5.96 1.74
CA LEU A 90 11.98 -5.42 2.32
C LEU A 90 11.36 -6.37 3.34
N HIS A 91 11.39 -7.67 3.07
CA HIS A 91 10.95 -8.68 4.03
C HIS A 91 11.77 -8.65 5.31
N CYS A 92 13.10 -8.60 5.22
CA CYS A 92 13.97 -8.52 6.40
C CYS A 92 13.78 -7.20 7.15
N HIS A 93 13.57 -6.09 6.44
CA HIS A 93 13.26 -4.78 7.03
C HIS A 93 11.94 -4.82 7.80
N LEU A 94 10.85 -5.35 7.22
CA LEU A 94 9.55 -5.52 7.88
C LEU A 94 9.65 -6.40 9.14
N ARG A 95 10.48 -7.45 9.10
CA ARG A 95 10.70 -8.34 10.26
C ARG A 95 11.36 -7.64 11.45
N VAL A 96 12.08 -6.54 11.26
CA VAL A 96 12.57 -5.73 12.40
C VAL A 96 11.39 -5.09 13.17
N PHE A 97 10.28 -4.82 12.49
CA PHE A 97 9.07 -4.24 13.07
C PHE A 97 8.04 -5.26 13.61
N SER A 98 8.23 -6.56 13.33
CA SER A 98 7.19 -7.59 13.55
C SER A 98 6.94 -7.96 15.02
N GLU A 99 7.77 -7.51 15.95
CA GLU A 99 7.67 -7.90 17.37
C GLU A 99 6.73 -7.01 18.21
N GLY A 100 5.88 -6.19 17.59
CA GLY A 100 4.88 -5.39 18.32
C GLY A 100 5.49 -4.39 19.32
N ARG A 101 6.77 -4.04 19.15
CA ARG A 101 7.51 -3.12 20.01
C ARG A 101 6.91 -1.72 19.88
N SER A 102 6.25 -1.24 20.94
CA SER A 102 5.64 0.09 20.96
C SER A 102 6.67 1.21 20.82
N SER A 103 7.91 1.00 21.30
CA SER A 103 9.01 1.95 21.15
C SER A 103 9.31 2.26 19.69
N TYR A 104 9.09 1.33 18.76
CA TYR A 104 9.42 1.51 17.35
C TYR A 104 8.37 2.32 16.58
N TYR A 105 7.40 2.92 17.28
CA TYR A 105 6.36 3.71 16.63
C TYR A 105 6.93 4.89 15.84
N ALA A 106 7.87 5.64 16.43
CA ALA A 106 8.53 6.77 15.77
C ALA A 106 9.25 6.31 14.49
N LEU A 107 10.00 5.22 14.57
CA LEU A 107 10.65 4.61 13.40
C LEU A 107 9.63 4.20 12.33
N LYS A 108 8.56 3.50 12.71
CA LYS A 108 7.49 3.12 11.76
C LYS A 108 6.89 4.34 11.06
N ARG A 109 6.64 5.41 11.82
CA ARG A 109 6.14 6.68 11.29
C ARG A 109 7.11 7.24 10.25
N ASP A 110 8.40 7.32 10.56
CA ASP A 110 9.41 7.86 9.65
C ASP A 110 9.49 7.06 8.34
N TYR A 111 9.43 5.72 8.41
CA TYR A 111 9.39 4.89 7.20
C TYR A 111 8.10 5.05 6.39
N CYS A 112 6.95 5.28 7.03
CA CYS A 112 5.74 5.62 6.28
C CYS A 112 5.91 6.94 5.51
N LEU A 113 6.58 7.93 6.11
CA LEU A 113 6.87 9.22 5.45
C LEU A 113 7.93 9.09 4.34
N LYS A 114 8.92 8.21 4.51
CA LYS A 114 9.86 7.86 3.44
C LYS A 114 9.12 7.25 2.24
N CYS A 115 8.21 6.30 2.48
CA CYS A 115 7.36 5.75 1.41
C CYS A 115 6.51 6.82 0.71
N MET A 116 5.98 7.79 1.45
CA MET A 116 5.26 8.92 0.85
C MET A 116 6.15 9.73 -0.09
N THR A 117 7.41 9.93 0.28
CA THR A 117 8.39 10.63 -0.56
C THR A 117 8.69 9.84 -1.83
N ASP A 118 8.88 8.52 -1.73
CA ASP A 118 9.16 7.67 -2.89
C ASP A 118 7.97 7.55 -3.85
N LEU A 119 6.75 7.51 -3.31
CA LEU A 119 5.51 7.54 -4.07
C LEU A 119 5.41 8.83 -4.91
N GLN A 120 5.77 9.98 -4.32
CA GLN A 120 5.73 11.27 -5.00
C GLN A 120 6.83 11.44 -6.06
N ARG A 121 8.00 10.81 -5.87
CA ARG A 121 9.11 10.86 -6.84
C ARG A 121 8.79 10.15 -8.16
N ASN A 122 7.83 9.22 -8.15
CA ASN A 122 7.43 8.43 -9.33
C ASN A 122 8.63 7.81 -10.08
N GLN A 123 9.63 7.38 -9.31
CA GLN A 123 10.82 6.67 -9.78
C GLN A 123 10.60 5.15 -9.64
N GLY A 124 11.56 4.32 -10.09
CA GLY A 124 11.44 2.84 -10.09
C GLY A 124 11.09 2.19 -8.74
N TRP A 125 11.05 2.95 -7.65
CA TRP A 125 10.63 2.50 -6.33
C TRP A 125 9.11 2.54 -6.06
N LEU A 126 8.29 3.06 -6.96
CA LEU A 126 6.86 3.29 -6.69
C LEU A 126 6.12 2.05 -6.16
N VAL A 127 6.19 0.93 -6.89
CA VAL A 127 5.45 -0.30 -6.53
C VAL A 127 5.98 -0.87 -5.21
N SER A 128 7.30 -0.83 -5.02
CA SER A 128 7.97 -1.27 -3.79
C SER A 128 7.53 -0.45 -2.58
N ALA A 129 7.48 0.88 -2.72
CA ALA A 129 7.03 1.79 -1.67
C ALA A 129 5.57 1.53 -1.28
N ILE A 130 4.69 1.32 -2.25
CA ILE A 130 3.27 1.02 -2.01
C ILE A 130 3.11 -0.32 -1.29
N LYS A 131 3.74 -1.39 -1.78
CA LYS A 131 3.69 -2.72 -1.16
C LYS A 131 4.26 -2.72 0.25
N TYR A 132 5.41 -2.07 0.44
CA TYR A 132 6.03 -1.96 1.76
C TYR A 132 5.18 -1.15 2.75
N LEU A 133 4.60 -0.02 2.30
CA LEU A 133 3.68 0.77 3.11
C LEU A 133 2.42 -0.01 3.47
N TYR A 134 1.87 -0.79 2.54
CA TYR A 134 0.75 -1.69 2.79
C TYR A 134 1.07 -2.66 3.93
N GLU A 135 2.22 -3.35 3.89
CA GLU A 135 2.62 -4.31 4.93
C GLU A 135 2.85 -3.63 6.29
N LEU A 136 3.52 -2.47 6.30
CA LEU A 136 3.71 -1.69 7.53
C LEU A 136 2.37 -1.31 8.19
N LEU A 137 1.42 -0.84 7.39
CA LEU A 137 0.11 -0.44 7.88
C LEU A 137 -0.74 -1.65 8.26
N LEU A 138 -0.67 -2.76 7.51
CA LEU A 138 -1.43 -3.98 7.78
C LEU A 138 -1.08 -4.56 9.15
N HIS A 139 0.20 -4.58 9.51
CA HIS A 139 0.70 -5.10 10.77
C HIS A 139 0.78 -4.06 11.90
N ASN A 140 0.37 -2.82 11.66
CA ASN A 140 0.26 -1.84 12.73
C ASN A 140 -0.93 -2.17 13.65
N PRO A 141 -0.75 -2.32 14.98
CA PRO A 141 -1.88 -2.49 15.87
C PRO A 141 -2.76 -1.24 15.81
N THR A 142 -4.03 -1.38 15.43
CA THR A 142 -5.01 -0.29 15.54
C THR A 142 -5.15 0.05 17.01
N ASN A 143 -4.53 1.15 17.44
CA ASN A 143 -4.38 1.38 18.87
C ASN A 143 -5.74 1.75 19.48
N THR A 144 -6.19 0.86 20.34
CA THR A 144 -7.32 0.98 21.25
C THR A 144 -7.12 2.17 22.19
N PHE A 145 -7.91 3.23 22.01
CA PHE A 145 -8.35 4.22 23.01
C PHE A 145 -7.33 4.95 23.93
N LYS A 146 -6.00 4.73 23.88
CA LYS A 146 -5.07 5.25 24.92
C LYS A 146 -3.70 5.80 24.47
N SER A 147 -3.47 6.08 23.18
CA SER A 147 -2.24 6.77 22.75
C SER A 147 -2.49 8.26 22.51
N SER A 148 -1.56 9.12 22.95
CA SER A 148 -1.55 10.56 22.62
C SER A 148 -1.11 10.83 21.18
N GLU A 149 -0.55 9.83 20.49
CA GLU A 149 -0.05 9.97 19.13
C GLU A 149 -1.15 9.68 18.09
N PRO A 150 -1.22 10.46 17.00
CA PRO A 150 -2.21 10.23 15.96
C PRO A 150 -1.92 8.90 15.27
N ASP A 151 -2.95 8.08 15.08
CA ASP A 151 -2.86 6.83 14.30
C ASP A 151 -2.17 7.06 12.93
N LEU A 152 -1.33 6.11 12.49
CA LEU A 152 -0.55 6.26 11.26
C LEU A 152 -1.43 6.44 10.02
N ILE A 153 -2.58 5.77 9.95
CA ILE A 153 -3.50 5.94 8.81
C ILE A 153 -4.08 7.35 8.85
N SER A 154 -4.53 7.81 10.02
CA SER A 154 -5.01 9.19 10.18
C SER A 154 -3.93 10.22 9.79
N LEU A 155 -2.68 10.02 10.19
CA LEU A 155 -1.55 10.88 9.81
C LEU A 155 -1.39 10.93 8.29
N LEU A 156 -1.34 9.78 7.62
CA LEU A 156 -1.11 9.71 6.17
C LEU A 156 -2.27 10.31 5.37
N VAL A 157 -3.51 10.08 5.82
CA VAL A 157 -4.71 10.58 5.15
C VAL A 157 -4.90 12.07 5.35
N ASN A 158 -4.79 12.55 6.59
CA ASN A 158 -5.15 13.93 6.92
C ASN A 158 -4.00 14.92 6.74
N ASN A 159 -2.75 14.46 6.87
CA ASN A 159 -1.58 15.36 6.82
C ASN A 159 -0.77 15.22 5.53
N HIS A 160 -0.87 14.09 4.83
CA HIS A 160 -0.06 13.80 3.64
C HIS A 160 -0.89 13.49 2.38
N ASP A 161 -2.22 13.62 2.44
CA ASP A 161 -3.14 13.42 1.31
C ASP A 161 -2.87 12.12 0.52
N ILE A 162 -2.53 11.03 1.22
CA ILE A 162 -2.10 9.76 0.59
C ILE A 162 -3.13 9.23 -0.43
N ILE A 163 -4.43 9.41 -0.17
CA ILE A 163 -5.49 8.98 -1.08
C ILE A 163 -5.37 9.73 -2.42
N SER A 164 -5.13 11.04 -2.38
CA SER A 164 -4.90 11.84 -3.59
C SER A 164 -3.66 11.37 -4.32
N ALA A 165 -2.57 11.13 -3.57
CA ALA A 165 -1.28 10.76 -4.14
C ALA A 165 -1.37 9.41 -4.85
N LEU A 166 -2.06 8.42 -4.27
CA LEU A 166 -2.30 7.11 -4.88
C LEU A 166 -3.12 7.20 -6.17
N ILE A 167 -4.22 7.95 -6.16
CA ILE A 167 -5.08 8.12 -7.33
C ILE A 167 -4.30 8.81 -8.46
N GLN A 168 -3.56 9.88 -8.13
CA GLN A 168 -2.77 10.61 -9.11
C GLN A 168 -1.61 9.76 -9.67
N SER A 169 -0.92 9.01 -8.80
CA SER A 169 0.16 8.12 -9.22
C SER A 169 -0.35 7.01 -10.14
N LEU A 170 -1.50 6.41 -9.84
CA LEU A 170 -2.16 5.43 -10.70
C LEU A 170 -2.49 6.02 -12.09
N SER A 171 -3.03 7.24 -12.13
CA SER A 171 -3.30 7.95 -13.39
C SER A 171 -2.01 8.19 -14.20
N THR A 172 -0.93 8.60 -13.54
CA THR A 172 0.37 8.78 -14.18
C THR A 172 0.94 7.45 -14.71
N CYS A 173 0.79 6.36 -13.96
CA CYS A 173 1.20 5.02 -14.42
C CYS A 173 0.45 4.60 -15.68
N GLN A 174 -0.89 4.75 -15.68
CA GLN A 174 -1.73 4.42 -16.83
C GLN A 174 -1.30 5.22 -18.06
N LEU A 175 -1.05 6.52 -17.90
CA LEU A 175 -0.63 7.39 -19.00
C LEU A 175 0.75 7.02 -19.55
N ASP A 176 1.71 6.69 -18.68
CA ASP A 176 3.04 6.27 -19.10
C ASP A 176 3.00 4.96 -19.91
N VAL A 177 2.24 3.97 -19.42
CA VAL A 177 2.03 2.70 -20.15
C VAL A 177 1.32 2.93 -21.47
N TRP A 178 0.27 3.74 -21.48
CA TRP A 178 -0.45 4.12 -22.71
C TRP A 178 0.50 4.71 -23.75
N ASN A 179 1.33 5.68 -23.34
CA ASN A 179 2.30 6.33 -24.21
C ASN A 179 3.37 5.36 -24.71
N LYS A 180 3.90 4.49 -23.83
CA LYS A 180 4.89 3.46 -24.20
C LYS A 180 4.32 2.39 -25.12
N THR A 181 3.01 2.16 -25.12
CA THR A 181 2.35 1.10 -25.90
C THR A 181 1.61 1.60 -27.14
N ASN A 182 1.62 2.90 -27.40
CA ASN A 182 0.79 3.53 -28.44
C ASN A 182 -0.69 3.13 -28.34
N GLY A 183 -1.20 2.99 -27.10
CA GLY A 183 -2.59 2.61 -26.84
C GLY A 183 -2.88 1.11 -26.78
N HIS A 184 -1.89 0.24 -26.99
CA HIS A 184 -2.04 -1.21 -26.83
C HIS A 184 -1.52 -1.67 -25.46
N VAL A 185 -2.24 -1.32 -24.39
CA VAL A 185 -1.91 -1.73 -23.02
C VAL A 185 -2.07 -3.25 -22.91
N THR A 186 -0.98 -4.00 -23.09
CA THR A 186 -0.94 -5.44 -22.80
C THR A 186 -0.49 -5.70 -21.36
N ILE A 187 -0.98 -6.82 -20.80
CA ILE A 187 -0.80 -7.24 -19.39
C ILE A 187 0.68 -7.32 -18.97
N GLU A 188 1.59 -7.51 -19.93
CA GLU A 188 2.98 -7.91 -19.69
C GLU A 188 4.00 -6.76 -19.69
N LYS A 189 3.58 -5.50 -19.75
CA LYS A 189 4.56 -4.40 -19.85
C LYS A 189 5.09 -3.95 -18.48
N SER A 190 6.42 -3.98 -18.37
CA SER A 190 7.20 -3.56 -17.20
C SER A 190 7.10 -2.05 -16.96
N MET A 191 6.81 -1.63 -15.72
CA MET A 191 6.75 -0.23 -15.27
C MET A 191 8.15 0.30 -14.91
N ASP A 192 8.86 -0.53 -14.15
CA ASP A 192 10.28 -0.51 -13.80
C ASP A 192 10.70 -1.97 -13.93
N ASP A 193 11.92 -2.30 -14.35
CA ASP A 193 12.39 -3.65 -14.80
C ASP A 193 12.10 -4.84 -13.85
N ARG A 194 11.45 -4.58 -12.71
CA ARG A 194 11.03 -5.47 -11.63
C ARG A 194 9.52 -5.78 -11.58
N PHE A 195 8.63 -4.88 -12.00
CA PHE A 195 7.17 -5.01 -11.77
C PHE A 195 6.33 -4.65 -13.00
N THR A 196 5.22 -5.36 -13.19
CA THR A 196 4.27 -5.06 -14.27
C THR A 196 3.31 -3.93 -13.92
N TYR A 197 2.66 -3.35 -14.93
CA TYR A 197 1.57 -2.40 -14.72
C TYR A 197 0.41 -2.98 -13.90
N GLU A 198 0.03 -4.24 -14.15
CA GLU A 198 -1.02 -4.91 -13.39
C GLU A 198 -0.70 -4.97 -11.89
N GLU A 199 0.54 -5.31 -11.55
CA GLU A 199 0.99 -5.33 -10.15
C GLU A 199 0.96 -3.94 -9.53
N SER A 200 1.33 -2.91 -10.29
CA SER A 200 1.23 -1.52 -9.85
C SER A 200 -0.22 -1.14 -9.55
N ALA A 201 -1.13 -1.32 -10.52
CA ALA A 201 -2.54 -0.97 -10.37
C ALA A 201 -3.21 -1.70 -9.20
N LYS A 202 -2.95 -3.01 -9.05
CA LYS A 202 -3.43 -3.80 -7.91
C LYS A 202 -2.91 -3.26 -6.59
N SER A 203 -1.60 -3.00 -6.48
CA SER A 203 -0.99 -2.50 -5.25
C SER A 203 -1.57 -1.15 -4.82
N HIS A 204 -1.85 -0.24 -5.77
CA HIS A 204 -2.50 1.04 -5.49
C HIS A 204 -3.90 0.83 -4.90
N LEU A 205 -4.70 -0.03 -5.53
CA LEU A 205 -6.08 -0.31 -5.13
C LEU A 205 -6.15 -1.03 -3.77
N ASP A 206 -5.24 -1.97 -3.53
CA ASP A 206 -5.14 -2.72 -2.27
C ASP A 206 -4.77 -1.79 -1.11
N LEU A 207 -3.78 -0.89 -1.31
CA LEU A 207 -3.43 0.11 -0.30
C LEU A 207 -4.58 1.09 -0.05
N LEU A 208 -5.27 1.55 -1.10
CA LEU A 208 -6.45 2.40 -0.94
C LEU A 208 -7.55 1.69 -0.12
N SER A 209 -7.84 0.42 -0.43
CA SER A 209 -8.79 -0.39 0.34
C SER A 209 -8.37 -0.56 1.80
N LEU A 210 -7.08 -0.81 2.05
CA LEU A 210 -6.56 -0.95 3.40
C LEU A 210 -6.75 0.33 4.21
N LEU A 211 -6.41 1.49 3.64
CA LEU A 211 -6.57 2.79 4.29
C LEU A 211 -8.02 3.06 4.67
N LEU A 212 -8.96 2.79 3.76
CA LEU A 212 -10.39 2.99 4.00
C LEU A 212 -10.91 2.06 5.10
N LYS A 213 -10.64 0.76 4.97
CA LYS A 213 -11.18 -0.27 5.88
C LYS A 213 -10.58 -0.17 7.27
N LYS A 214 -9.26 -0.06 7.36
CA LYS A 214 -8.52 -0.04 8.63
C LYS A 214 -8.58 1.32 9.32
N GLY A 215 -8.68 2.41 8.55
CA GLY A 215 -8.92 3.75 9.09
C GLY A 215 -10.39 4.04 9.42
N HIS A 216 -11.32 3.11 9.11
CA HIS A 216 -12.76 3.35 9.19
C HIS A 216 -13.20 4.65 8.49
N LEU A 217 -12.61 4.90 7.32
CA LEU A 217 -12.80 6.13 6.55
C LEU A 217 -13.83 5.93 5.45
N TYR A 218 -14.55 7.00 5.13
CA TYR A 218 -15.38 7.05 3.93
C TYR A 218 -14.67 7.79 2.81
N LEU A 219 -14.61 7.19 1.62
CA LEU A 219 -14.11 7.87 0.44
C LEU A 219 -15.07 9.00 0.05
N ILE A 220 -14.54 10.23 -0.02
CA ILE A 220 -15.32 11.39 -0.45
C ILE A 220 -15.66 11.28 -1.94
N LEU A 221 -16.81 11.81 -2.33
CA LEU A 221 -17.32 11.73 -3.70
C LEU A 221 -16.29 12.17 -4.74
N LYS A 222 -15.58 13.28 -4.50
CA LYS A 222 -14.55 13.80 -5.42
C LYS A 222 -13.50 12.74 -5.78
N ARG A 223 -12.96 12.03 -4.77
CA ARG A 223 -11.95 10.97 -4.98
C ARG A 223 -12.53 9.73 -5.63
N GLY A 224 -13.79 9.41 -5.31
CA GLY A 224 -14.54 8.36 -5.99
C GLY A 224 -14.74 8.62 -7.47
N GLU A 225 -15.13 9.85 -7.84
CA GLU A 225 -15.29 10.28 -9.23
C GLU A 225 -13.94 10.28 -9.96
N GLU A 226 -12.86 10.78 -9.35
CA GLU A 226 -11.51 10.74 -9.94
C GLU A 226 -11.06 9.30 -10.25
N LEU A 227 -11.20 8.38 -9.29
CA LEU A 227 -10.83 6.98 -9.47
C LEU A 227 -11.70 6.29 -10.53
N TRP A 228 -13.00 6.59 -10.55
CA TRP A 228 -13.93 6.09 -11.57
C TRP A 228 -13.51 6.56 -12.95
N ASP A 229 -13.20 7.84 -13.08
CA ASP A 229 -12.83 8.43 -14.35
C ASP A 229 -11.53 7.82 -14.87
N ILE A 230 -10.52 7.59 -14.01
CA ILE A 230 -9.25 6.96 -14.40
C ILE A 230 -9.44 5.51 -14.89
N LEU A 231 -10.21 4.70 -14.15
CA LEU A 231 -10.26 3.25 -14.38
C LEU A 231 -11.38 2.80 -15.31
N ILE A 232 -12.44 3.59 -15.49
CA ILE A 232 -13.67 3.16 -16.16
C ILE A 232 -14.11 4.13 -17.26
N ALA A 233 -14.13 5.44 -17.00
CA ALA A 233 -14.66 6.41 -17.97
C ALA A 233 -13.61 6.95 -18.95
N ASN A 234 -12.32 6.79 -18.67
CA ASN A 234 -11.23 7.27 -19.49
C ASN A 234 -11.10 6.43 -20.77
N GLU A 235 -11.05 7.09 -21.93
CA GLU A 235 -10.83 6.44 -23.23
C GLU A 235 -9.49 5.69 -23.32
N LYS A 236 -8.52 6.08 -22.47
CA LYS A 236 -7.21 5.43 -22.36
C LYS A 236 -7.21 4.24 -21.40
N ALA A 237 -8.33 3.94 -20.75
CA ALA A 237 -8.43 2.82 -19.84
C ALA A 237 -8.50 1.51 -20.62
N SER A 238 -7.67 0.56 -20.20
CA SER A 238 -7.60 -0.78 -20.78
C SER A 238 -8.68 -1.70 -20.22
N SER A 239 -8.87 -2.87 -20.85
CA SER A 239 -9.76 -3.91 -20.30
C SER A 239 -9.35 -4.33 -18.89
N LEU A 240 -8.04 -4.34 -18.59
CA LEU A 240 -7.50 -4.60 -17.26
C LEU A 240 -7.93 -3.52 -16.26
N ASP A 241 -7.80 -2.24 -16.61
CA ASP A 241 -8.21 -1.12 -15.76
C ASP A 241 -9.69 -1.20 -15.41
N HIS A 242 -10.53 -1.49 -16.42
CA HIS A 242 -11.96 -1.65 -16.25
C HIS A 242 -12.27 -2.80 -15.28
N GLU A 243 -11.61 -3.95 -15.45
CA GLU A 243 -11.84 -5.11 -14.57
C GLU A 243 -11.41 -4.83 -13.13
N LEU A 244 -10.21 -4.27 -12.93
CA LEU A 244 -9.70 -3.92 -11.61
C LEU A 244 -10.56 -2.85 -10.93
N GLY A 245 -10.90 -1.79 -11.65
CA GLY A 245 -11.73 -0.69 -11.15
C GLY A 245 -13.13 -1.17 -10.74
N VAL A 246 -13.82 -1.88 -11.63
CA VAL A 246 -15.16 -2.42 -11.33
C VAL A 246 -15.12 -3.37 -10.12
N ASN A 247 -14.13 -4.26 -10.05
CA ASN A 247 -13.97 -5.17 -8.92
C ASN A 247 -13.72 -4.41 -7.60
N TRP A 248 -12.92 -3.35 -7.66
CA TRP A 248 -12.65 -2.50 -6.51
C TRP A 248 -13.90 -1.75 -6.04
N PHE A 249 -14.69 -1.16 -6.95
CA PHE A 249 -15.93 -0.46 -6.60
C PHE A 249 -17.02 -1.40 -6.04
N ILE A 250 -17.04 -2.66 -6.48
CA ILE A 250 -17.90 -3.70 -5.89
C ILE A 250 -17.48 -3.98 -4.44
N THR A 251 -16.18 -4.18 -4.24
CA THR A 251 -15.62 -4.58 -2.94
C THR A 251 -15.67 -3.45 -1.91
N CYS A 252 -15.48 -2.21 -2.35
CA CYS A 252 -15.42 -1.03 -1.49
C CYS A 252 -16.74 -0.26 -1.44
N VAL A 253 -17.86 -0.83 -1.92
CA VAL A 253 -19.15 -0.13 -1.95
C VAL A 253 -19.55 0.39 -0.57
N ASP A 254 -19.22 -0.31 0.51
CA ASP A 254 -19.57 0.09 1.87
C ASP A 254 -18.58 1.10 2.49
N ASP A 255 -17.44 1.31 1.84
CA ASP A 255 -16.40 2.29 2.20
C ASP A 255 -16.71 3.69 1.64
N PHE A 256 -17.88 3.89 1.03
CA PHE A 256 -18.41 5.20 0.66
C PHE A 256 -19.51 5.64 1.62
N SER A 257 -19.53 6.94 1.93
CA SER A 257 -20.63 7.55 2.66
C SER A 257 -21.94 7.38 1.89
N ARG A 258 -23.07 7.39 2.59
CA ARG A 258 -24.40 7.25 1.99
C ARG A 258 -24.59 8.19 0.80
N ASP A 259 -24.31 9.47 0.97
CA ASP A 259 -24.53 10.48 -0.08
C ASP A 259 -23.55 10.33 -1.23
N SER A 260 -22.28 9.99 -0.96
CA SER A 260 -21.29 9.69 -2.01
C SER A 260 -21.74 8.52 -2.88
N LYS A 261 -22.30 7.44 -2.30
CA LYS A 261 -22.80 6.27 -3.05
C LYS A 261 -23.91 6.63 -4.02
N LEU A 262 -24.89 7.40 -3.54
CA LEU A 262 -26.03 7.80 -4.35
C LEU A 262 -25.60 8.74 -5.48
N ALA A 263 -24.78 9.73 -5.15
CA ALA A 263 -24.26 10.67 -6.15
C ALA A 263 -23.36 9.98 -7.17
N LEU A 264 -22.53 9.02 -6.77
CA LEU A 264 -21.70 8.25 -7.70
C LEU A 264 -22.55 7.41 -8.66
N PHE A 265 -23.63 6.80 -8.16
CA PHE A 265 -24.58 6.09 -9.02
C PHE A 265 -25.23 7.02 -10.05
N GLU A 266 -25.80 8.15 -9.61
CA GLU A 266 -26.47 9.11 -10.49
C GLU A 266 -25.51 9.73 -11.52
N LYS A 267 -24.31 10.10 -11.10
CA LYS A 267 -23.38 10.83 -11.96
C LYS A 267 -22.58 9.94 -12.90
N ARG A 268 -22.29 8.69 -12.52
CA ARG A 268 -21.35 7.80 -13.22
C ARG A 268 -21.96 6.44 -13.53
N VAL A 269 -22.28 5.63 -12.53
CA VAL A 269 -22.67 4.22 -12.73
C VAL A 269 -23.92 4.08 -13.61
N SER A 270 -24.90 4.99 -13.47
CA SER A 270 -26.14 4.99 -14.26
C SER A 270 -25.93 5.30 -15.74
N LYS A 271 -24.78 5.89 -16.11
CA LYS A 271 -24.42 6.28 -17.48
C LYS A 271 -23.57 5.23 -18.20
N LEU A 272 -23.32 4.10 -17.56
CA LEU A 272 -22.61 2.99 -18.20
C LEU A 272 -23.42 2.44 -19.38
N ASP A 273 -22.74 2.13 -20.48
CA ASP A 273 -23.35 1.44 -21.60
C ASP A 273 -23.63 -0.03 -21.24
N LEU A 274 -24.90 -0.31 -20.90
CA LEU A 274 -25.36 -1.62 -20.47
C LEU A 274 -25.19 -2.73 -21.51
N ILE A 275 -25.04 -2.38 -22.80
CA ILE A 275 -24.94 -3.36 -23.88
C ILE A 275 -23.53 -3.97 -23.95
N ASN A 276 -22.51 -3.14 -23.71
CA ASN A 276 -21.10 -3.52 -23.84
C ASN A 276 -20.42 -3.81 -22.50
N LEU A 277 -21.19 -3.93 -21.41
CA LEU A 277 -20.66 -4.18 -20.08
C LEU A 277 -20.19 -5.63 -19.92
N SER A 278 -19.02 -5.78 -19.29
CA SER A 278 -18.55 -7.08 -18.82
C SER A 278 -19.49 -7.64 -17.73
N PRO A 279 -19.48 -8.96 -17.46
CA PRO A 279 -20.28 -9.55 -16.39
C PRO A 279 -20.06 -8.89 -15.02
N LYS A 280 -18.80 -8.55 -14.69
CA LYS A 280 -18.45 -7.78 -13.48
C LYS A 280 -19.00 -6.36 -13.54
N GLY A 281 -18.92 -5.70 -14.70
CA GLY A 281 -19.48 -4.37 -14.91
C GLY A 281 -20.98 -4.33 -14.61
N PHE A 282 -21.72 -5.31 -15.13
CA PHE A 282 -23.14 -5.47 -14.85
C PHE A 282 -23.43 -5.78 -13.37
N GLN A 283 -22.58 -6.58 -12.71
CA GLN A 283 -22.67 -6.82 -11.27
C GLN A 283 -22.49 -5.52 -10.46
N CYS A 284 -21.52 -4.68 -10.83
CA CYS A 284 -21.32 -3.37 -10.20
C CYS A 284 -22.55 -2.48 -10.38
N TYR A 285 -23.09 -2.40 -11.59
CA TYR A 285 -24.33 -1.67 -11.85
C TYR A 285 -25.48 -2.17 -10.96
N LYS A 286 -25.74 -3.48 -10.94
CA LYS A 286 -26.79 -4.09 -10.11
C LYS A 286 -26.62 -3.78 -8.63
N LEU A 287 -25.39 -3.85 -8.13
CA LEU A 287 -25.08 -3.55 -6.74
C LEU A 287 -25.43 -2.10 -6.39
N TYR A 288 -24.91 -1.14 -7.14
CA TYR A 288 -25.20 0.27 -6.88
C TYR A 288 -26.67 0.62 -7.10
N PHE A 289 -27.32 0.05 -8.12
CA PHE A 289 -28.75 0.23 -8.36
C PHE A 289 -29.60 -0.30 -7.19
N ALA A 290 -29.27 -1.49 -6.67
CA ALA A 290 -29.95 -2.06 -5.51
C ALA A 290 -29.77 -1.18 -4.26
N ARG A 291 -28.55 -0.69 -4.00
CA ARG A 291 -28.29 0.23 -2.87
C ARG A 291 -29.03 1.55 -3.03
N TYR A 292 -29.05 2.12 -4.25
CA TYR A 292 -29.75 3.36 -4.56
C TYR A 292 -31.26 3.25 -4.28
N ASN A 293 -31.90 2.17 -4.76
CA ASN A 293 -33.34 1.96 -4.56
C ASN A 293 -33.71 1.70 -3.11
N LEU A 294 -32.89 0.94 -2.40
CA LEU A 294 -33.10 0.65 -0.98
C LEU A 294 -33.05 1.93 -0.14
N GLU A 295 -32.15 2.86 -0.47
CA GLU A 295 -32.08 4.17 0.17
C GLU A 295 -33.26 5.08 -0.18
N ARG A 296 -33.71 5.07 -1.43
CA ARG A 296 -34.91 5.81 -1.84
C ARG A 296 -36.15 5.33 -1.08
N TYR A 297 -36.32 4.01 -0.94
CA TYR A 297 -37.41 3.41 -0.17
C TYR A 297 -37.37 3.78 1.33
N ARG A 298 -36.17 3.80 1.94
CA ARG A 298 -36.01 4.29 3.32
C ARG A 298 -36.41 5.75 3.47
N ARG A 299 -36.07 6.61 2.51
CA ARG A 299 -36.45 8.04 2.53
C ARG A 299 -37.97 8.22 2.45
N THR A 300 -38.65 7.50 1.56
CA THR A 300 -40.11 7.60 1.42
C THR A 300 -40.86 7.10 2.67
N ASN A 301 -40.33 6.06 3.34
CA ASN A 301 -40.95 5.53 4.56
C ASN A 301 -40.66 6.38 5.80
N SER A 302 -39.47 6.99 5.90
CA SER A 302 -39.15 7.92 7.00
C SER A 302 -39.95 9.22 6.90
N SER A 303 -40.10 9.79 5.70
CA SER A 303 -40.92 10.98 5.49
C SER A 303 -42.42 10.75 5.80
N SER A 304 -42.90 9.52 5.63
CA SER A 304 -44.29 9.13 5.93
C SER A 304 -44.56 8.99 7.44
N ASN A 305 -43.53 8.70 8.24
CA ASN A 305 -43.67 8.64 9.70
C ASN A 305 -43.57 10.03 10.35
N ASP A 306 -42.75 10.95 9.83
CA ASP A 306 -42.65 12.32 10.38
C ASP A 306 -43.90 13.18 10.06
N SER A 307 -44.58 12.91 8.95
CA SER A 307 -45.89 13.52 8.62
C SER A 307 -47.03 13.06 9.54
N ASN A 308 -46.89 11.90 10.19
CA ASN A 308 -47.89 11.38 11.14
C ASN A 308 -47.66 11.89 12.57
N VAL A 309 -46.45 12.33 12.92
CA VAL A 309 -46.18 12.93 14.24
C VAL A 309 -46.59 14.41 14.28
N SER A 310 -46.48 15.12 13.14
CA SER A 310 -46.88 16.53 13.01
C SER A 310 -48.40 16.76 12.90
N THR A 311 -49.19 15.70 12.72
CA THR A 311 -50.67 15.75 12.70
C THR A 311 -51.33 15.35 14.02
N LEU A 312 -50.55 15.01 15.05
CA LEU A 312 -51.03 14.63 16.39
C LEU A 312 -50.83 15.73 17.46
N SER A 313 -50.46 16.95 17.08
CA SER A 313 -50.23 18.08 18.01
C SER A 313 -51.11 19.31 17.75
N ASN A 314 -52.35 19.14 17.31
CA ASN A 314 -53.39 20.18 17.30
C ASN A 314 -54.66 19.67 17.97
#